data_AF-A0A068C903-F1
#
_entry.id   AF-A0A068C903-F1
#
_cell.length_a   1.000
_cell.length_b   1.000
_cell.length_c   1.000
_cell.angle_alpha   90.00
_cell.angle_beta   90.00
_cell.angle_gamma   90.00
#
_symmetry.space_group_name_H-M   'P 1'
#
loop_
_entity.id
_entity.type
_entity.pdbx_description
1 polymer ?
#
loop_
_entity_poly.entity_id
_entity_poly.type
_entity_poly.pdbx_seq_one_letter_code
_entity_poly.pdbx_strand_id
1 'polypeptide(L)' 'WYGLNRCDFNSTDPKDIEYIYSQYLNKLEYVRFSSSLGKFVGYTEFGVKNAEYWNNDPSILAQMRA' A
#
# COMPACT_ATOMS: atom_id res chain seq x y z
N TRP A 1 10.22 -2.68 -12.65
CA TRP A 1 9.21 -2.26 -11.66
C TRP A 1 8.27 -3.42 -11.44
N TYR A 2 7.93 -3.75 -10.20
CA TYR A 2 6.94 -4.79 -9.93
C TYR A 2 6.14 -4.43 -8.68
N GLY A 3 4.87 -4.81 -8.69
CA GLY A 3 3.98 -4.74 -7.53
C GLY A 3 3.90 -6.09 -6.84
N LEU A 4 3.75 -6.07 -5.52
CA LEU A 4 3.48 -7.24 -4.70
C LEU A 4 2.21 -7.00 -3.90
N ASN A 5 1.26 -7.91 -4.03
CA ASN A 5 0.09 -8.00 -3.16
C ASN A 5 0.38 -9.06 -2.10
N ARG A 6 0.21 -8.71 -0.83
CA ARG A 6 0.41 -9.59 0.32
C ARG A 6 -0.76 -9.47 1.27
N CYS A 7 -1.24 -10.61 1.77
CA CYS A 7 -2.23 -10.67 2.84
C CYS A 7 -1.63 -11.45 4.01
N ASP A 8 -1.62 -10.83 5.19
CA ASP A 8 -1.15 -11.45 6.41
C ASP A 8 -2.32 -11.98 7.24
N PHE A 9 -2.35 -13.30 7.41
CA PHE A 9 -3.38 -14.01 8.17
C PHE A 9 -2.78 -14.48 9.50
N ASN A 10 -2.60 -13.55 10.44
CA ASN A 10 -2.03 -13.86 11.76
C ASN A 10 -3.06 -14.39 12.77
N SER A 11 -4.36 -14.30 12.43
CA SER A 11 -5.49 -14.65 13.26
C SER A 11 -6.67 -15.08 12.38
N THR A 12 -7.64 -15.78 12.99
CA THR A 12 -8.90 -16.14 12.34
C THR A 12 -9.95 -15.04 12.41
N ASP A 13 -9.75 -14.01 13.24
CA ASP A 13 -10.62 -12.83 13.23
C ASP A 13 -10.38 -12.03 11.93
N PRO A 14 -11.41 -11.81 11.09
CA PRO A 14 -11.26 -11.06 9.85
C PRO A 14 -10.68 -9.65 10.03
N LYS A 15 -10.83 -9.03 11.21
CA LYS A 15 -10.30 -7.69 11.50
C LYS A 15 -8.78 -7.66 11.64
N ASP A 16 -8.16 -8.81 11.90
CA ASP A 16 -6.71 -8.94 12.07
C ASP A 16 -6.00 -9.25 10.74
N ILE A 17 -6.75 -9.43 9.64
CA ILE A 17 -6.19 -9.65 8.31
C ILE A 17 -5.67 -8.31 7.79
N GLU A 18 -4.38 -8.28 7.45
CA GLU A 18 -3.74 -7.09 6.89
C GLU A 18 -3.42 -7.31 5.40
N TYR A 19 -4.01 -6.47 4.55
CA TYR A 19 -3.66 -6.35 3.16
C TYR A 19 -2.57 -5.29 2.96
N ILE A 20 -1.52 -5.69 2.25
CA ILE A 20 -0.36 -4.86 1.93
C ILE A 20 -0.15 -4.89 0.42
N TYR A 21 -0.02 -3.71 -0.16
CA TYR A 21 0.40 -3.57 -1.54
C TYR A 21 1.69 -2.75 -1.60
N SER A 22 2.74 -3.37 -2.11
CA SER A 22 4.07 -2.79 -2.18
C SER A 22 4.54 -2.67 -3.61
N GLN A 23 5.26 -1.59 -3.89
CA GLN A 23 5.72 -1.24 -5.22
C GLN A 23 7.24 -1.07 -5.20
N TYR A 24 7.91 -1.77 -6.13
CA TYR A 24 9.37 -1.93 -6.13
C TYR A 24 10.02 -1.45 -7.42
N LEU A 25 11.10 -0.69 -7.28
CA LEU A 25 11.99 -0.29 -8.37
C LEU A 25 13.41 -0.78 -8.03
N ASN A 26 14.03 -1.58 -8.91
CA ASN A 26 15.36 -2.16 -8.68
C ASN A 26 15.51 -2.89 -7.33
N LYS A 27 14.47 -3.65 -6.93
CA LYS A 27 14.35 -4.33 -5.63
C LYS A 27 14.26 -3.41 -4.40
N LEU A 28 14.27 -2.09 -4.60
CA LEU A 28 14.01 -1.11 -3.56
C LEU A 28 12.50 -0.82 -3.50
N GLU A 29 11.91 -1.04 -2.34
CA GLU A 29 10.54 -0.62 -2.09
C GLU A 29 10.48 0.89 -2.04
N TYR A 30 9.63 1.49 -2.86
CA TYR A 30 9.52 2.93 -2.89
C TYR A 30 8.18 3.42 -2.34
N VAL A 31 7.10 2.63 -2.42
CA VAL A 31 5.79 3.02 -1.85
C VAL A 31 4.98 1.78 -1.46
N ARG A 32 4.16 1.92 -0.40
CA ARG A 32 3.29 0.87 0.12
C ARG A 32 1.93 1.39 0.55
N PHE A 33 0.87 0.65 0.23
CA PHE A 33 -0.42 0.75 0.89
C PHE A 33 -0.57 -0.34 1.95
N SER A 34 -1.25 -0.01 3.04
CA SER A 34 -1.61 -0.94 4.13
C SER A 34 -3.08 -0.71 4.49
N SER A 35 -3.87 -1.78 4.61
CA SER A 35 -5.29 -1.67 4.97
C SER A 35 -5.48 -1.04 6.35
N SER A 36 -4.59 -1.34 7.31
CA SER A 36 -4.61 -0.76 8.66
C SER A 36 -4.46 0.77 8.68
N LEU A 37 -3.64 1.34 7.78
CA LEU A 37 -3.50 2.79 7.64
C LEU A 37 -4.51 3.38 6.64
N GLY A 38 -5.01 2.55 5.71
CA GLY A 38 -5.93 2.95 4.66
C GLY A 38 -5.35 3.98 3.69
N LYS A 39 -4.02 4.07 3.55
CA LYS A 39 -3.33 5.05 2.69
C LYS A 39 -1.95 4.55 2.24
N PHE A 40 -1.38 5.22 1.25
CA PHE A 40 -0.01 4.99 0.78
C PHE A 40 1.02 5.72 1.64
N VAL A 41 2.17 5.08 1.84
CA VAL A 41 3.36 5.62 2.51
C VAL A 41 4.55 5.45 1.57
N GLY A 42 5.26 6.55 1.32
CA GLY A 42 6.49 6.56 0.51
C GLY A 42 7.73 6.28 1.36
N TYR A 43 8.64 5.44 0.85
CA TYR A 43 9.91 5.09 1.50
C TYR A 43 11.14 5.70 0.82
N THR A 44 10.95 6.34 -0.33
CA THR A 44 11.96 7.14 -1.04
C THR A 44 11.35 8.47 -1.44
N GLU A 45 12.16 9.46 -1.82
CA GLU A 45 11.63 10.76 -2.29
C GLU A 45 10.65 10.60 -3.47
N PHE A 46 10.96 9.70 -4.41
CA PHE A 46 10.06 9.35 -5.50
C PHE A 46 8.75 8.74 -4.97
N GLY A 47 8.87 7.84 -4.00
CA GLY A 47 7.74 7.23 -3.32
C GLY A 47 6.85 8.18 -2.55
N VAL A 48 7.42 9.19 -1.91
CA VAL A 48 6.67 10.21 -1.16
C VAL A 48 5.79 11.00 -2.12
N LYS A 49 6.33 11.45 -3.26
CA LYS A 49 5.56 12.15 -4.29
C LYS A 49 4.43 11.28 -4.85
N ASN A 50 4.70 10.01 -5.11
CA ASN A 50 3.67 9.06 -5.56
C ASN A 50 2.61 8.81 -4.49
N ALA A 51 3.00 8.67 -3.22
CA ALA A 51 2.08 8.47 -2.11
C ALA A 51 1.17 9.69 -1.93
N GLU A 52 1.72 10.91 -1.98
CA GLU A 52 0.94 12.15 -1.94
C GLU A 52 -0.07 12.21 -3.10
N TYR A 53 0.37 11.91 -4.32
CA TYR A 53 -0.52 11.90 -5.48
C TYR A 53 -1.67 10.89 -5.31
N TRP A 54 -1.37 9.64 -4.96
CA TRP A 54 -2.40 8.60 -4.82
C TRP A 54 -3.30 8.80 -3.60
N ASN A 55 -2.78 9.36 -2.50
CA ASN A 55 -3.58 9.68 -1.33
C ASN A 55 -4.56 10.84 -1.56
N ASN A 56 -4.27 11.70 -2.54
CA ASN A 56 -5.16 12.79 -2.94
C ASN A 56 -6.23 12.37 -3.96
N ASP A 57 -6.21 11.12 -4.45
CA ASP A 57 -7.24 10.57 -5.34
C ASP A 57 -8.16 9.60 -4.58
N PRO A 58 -9.39 10.01 -4.23
CA PRO A 58 -10.33 9.15 -3.51
C PRO A 58 -10.73 7.89 -4.28
N SER A 59 -10.67 7.89 -5.62
CA SER A 59 -11.03 6.74 -6.44
C SER A 59 -10.00 5.61 -6.29
N ILE A 60 -8.71 5.97 -6.24
CA ILE A 60 -7.62 5.04 -5.99
C ILE A 60 -7.73 4.47 -4.58
N LEU A 61 -7.95 5.32 -3.57
CA LEU A 61 -8.09 4.85 -2.18
C LEU A 61 -9.32 3.96 -1.99
N ALA A 62 -10.43 4.24 -2.69
CA ALA A 62 -11.60 3.38 -2.64
C ALA A 62 -11.30 1.99 -3.22
N GLN A 63 -10.60 1.92 -4.35
CA GLN A 63 -10.20 0.64 -4.95
C GLN A 63 -9.26 -0.17 -4.03
N MET A 64 -8.40 0.48 -3.27
CA MET A 64 -7.46 -0.21 -2.36
C MET A 64 -8.11 -0.69 -1.06
N ARG A 65 -9.25 -0.11 -0.67
CA ARG A 65 -9.99 -0.48 0.56
C ARG A 65 -11.11 -1.48 0.31
N ALA A 66 -11.51 -1.67 -0.94
CA ALA A 66 -12.67 -2.48 -1.36
C ALA A 66 -12.35 -3.98 -1.40
#